data_AF-A0A5R8M458-F1
#
_entry.id   AF-A0A5R8M458-F1
#
_cell.length_a   1.000
_cell.length_b   1.000
_cell.length_c   1.000
_cell.angle_alpha   90.00
_cell.angle_beta   90.00
_cell.angle_gamma   90.00
#
_symmetry.space_group_name_H-M   'P 1'
#
loop_
_entity.id
_entity.type
_entity.pdbx_description
1 polymer ?
#
loop_
_entity_poly.entity_id
_entity_poly.type
_entity_poly.pdbx_seq_one_letter_code
_entity_poly.pdbx_strand_id
1 'polypeptide(L)' 'MVVAAVTRRRFDPEFRAGAVHIVKETGKPVAQVARDLGISPYTLHNWVRMDRLDEQYNGNGSGTLEESEQEELARLRRE' A
#
# COMPACT_ATOMS: atom_id res chain seq x y z
N MET A 1 15.93 22.51 -16.84
CA MET A 1 14.84 21.78 -16.15
C MET A 1 15.22 20.31 -16.15
N VAL A 2 15.84 19.80 -15.08
CA VAL A 2 16.25 18.39 -15.01
C VAL A 2 15.02 17.55 -14.68
N VAL A 3 14.53 16.81 -15.68
CA VAL A 3 13.55 15.75 -15.45
C VAL A 3 14.27 14.63 -14.71
N ALA A 4 14.17 14.62 -13.38
CA ALA A 4 14.59 13.46 -12.60
C ALA A 4 13.69 12.30 -13.02
N ALA A 5 14.20 11.44 -13.90
CA ALA A 5 13.56 10.19 -14.24
C ALA A 5 13.46 9.40 -12.93
N VAL A 6 12.27 9.40 -12.31
CA VAL A 6 11.94 8.53 -11.17
C VAL A 6 12.31 7.12 -11.62
N THR A 7 13.43 6.63 -11.10
CA THR A 7 13.84 5.24 -11.26
C THR A 7 12.78 4.46 -10.50
N ARG A 8 11.74 4.02 -11.21
CA ARG A 8 10.62 3.28 -10.65
C ARG A 8 11.22 1.98 -10.13
N ARG A 9 11.57 1.95 -8.84
CA ARG A 9 12.11 0.78 -8.16
C ARG A 9 11.11 -0.34 -8.42
N ARG A 10 11.49 -1.28 -9.30
CA ARG A 10 10.65 -2.42 -9.65
C ARG A 10 10.74 -3.35 -8.46
N PHE A 11 9.64 -3.42 -7.71
CA PHE A 11 9.47 -4.43 -6.69
C PHE A 11 8.96 -5.69 -7.36
N ASP A 12 9.51 -6.83 -6.96
CA ASP A 12 9.05 -8.13 -7.44
C ASP A 12 7.57 -8.32 -7.11
N PRO A 13 6.79 -8.97 -8.01
CA PRO A 13 5.38 -9.21 -7.79
C PRO A 13 5.11 -10.03 -6.51
N GLU A 14 6.02 -10.96 -6.17
CA GLU A 14 5.97 -11.73 -4.93
C GLU A 14 6.14 -10.83 -3.69
N PHE A 15 7.06 -9.87 -3.75
CA PHE A 15 7.26 -8.91 -2.67
C PHE A 15 6.02 -8.02 -2.48
N ARG A 16 5.43 -7.56 -3.58
CA ARG A 16 4.16 -6.80 -3.54
C ARG A 16 3.03 -7.61 -2.90
N ALA A 17 2.85 -8.86 -3.32
CA ALA A 17 1.81 -9.74 -2.79
C ALA A 17 2.02 -10.02 -1.30
N GLY A 18 3.25 -10.30 -0.89
CA GLY A 18 3.61 -10.49 0.51
C GLY A 18 3.34 -9.24 1.36
N ALA A 19 3.69 -8.05 0.87
CA ALA A 19 3.46 -6.80 1.58
C ALA A 19 1.96 -6.50 1.77
N VAL A 20 1.14 -6.73 0.75
CA VAL A 20 -0.32 -6.58 0.83
C VAL A 20 -0.93 -7.62 1.78
N HIS A 21 -0.46 -8.87 1.71
CA HIS A 21 -0.91 -9.94 2.58
C HIS A 21 -0.63 -9.65 4.06
N ILE A 22 0.56 -9.11 4.39
CA ILE A 22 0.89 -8.71 5.77
C ILE A 22 -0.11 -7.69 6.31
N VAL A 23 -0.47 -6.68 5.51
CA VAL A 23 -1.49 -5.67 5.91
C VAL A 23 -2.83 -6.34 6.19
N LYS A 24 -3.27 -7.25 5.30
CA LYS A 24 -4.56 -7.94 5.40
C LYS A 24 -4.62 -8.90 6.60
N GLU A 25 -3.58 -9.68 6.84
CA GLU A 25 -3.54 -10.67 7.93
C GLU A 25 -3.33 -10.02 9.31
N THR A 26 -2.43 -9.03 9.39
CA THR A 26 -2.07 -8.43 10.68
C THR A 26 -2.99 -7.30 11.10
N GLY A 27 -3.77 -6.73 10.17
CA GLY A 27 -4.59 -5.54 10.41
C GLY A 27 -3.78 -4.30 10.78
N LYS A 28 -2.44 -4.34 10.64
CA LYS A 28 -1.55 -3.22 10.94
C LYS A 28 -1.73 -2.14 9.88
N PRO A 29 -1.60 -0.85 10.25
CA PRO A 29 -1.71 0.23 9.30
C PRO A 29 -0.62 0.13 8.22
N VAL A 30 -1.00 0.36 6.96
CA VAL A 30 -0.09 0.36 5.80
C VAL A 30 1.20 1.16 6.06
N ALA A 31 1.11 2.27 6.77
CA ALA A 31 2.28 3.09 7.09
C ALA A 31 3.30 2.41 8.01
N GLN A 32 2.83 1.60 8.96
CA GLN A 32 3.70 0.81 9.82
C GLN A 32 4.37 -0.29 9.01
N VAL A 33 3.58 -1.04 8.23
CA VAL A 33 4.12 -2.13 7.38
C VAL A 33 5.11 -1.59 6.34
N ALA A 34 4.84 -0.43 5.74
CA ALA A 34 5.76 0.19 4.80
C ALA A 34 7.09 0.60 5.44
N ARG A 35 7.07 1.11 6.68
CA ARG A 35 8.28 1.43 7.45
C ARG A 35 9.08 0.18 7.79
N ASP A 36 8.42 -0.87 8.27
CA ASP A 36 9.04 -2.17 8.56
C ASP A 36 9.69 -2.79 7.30
N LEU A 37 9.04 -2.64 6.13
CA LEU A 37 9.54 -3.15 4.86
C LEU A 37 10.53 -2.19 4.14
N GLY A 38 10.76 -0.99 4.67
CA GLY A 38 11.63 0.02 4.06
C GLY A 38 11.13 0.56 2.72
N ILE A 39 9.81 0.54 2.48
CA ILE A 39 9.18 1.05 1.25
C ILE A 39 8.36 2.30 1.52
N SER A 40 8.03 3.03 0.45
CA SER A 40 7.16 4.20 0.58
C SER A 40 5.75 3.77 1.01
N PRO A 41 5.16 4.38 2.05
CA PRO A 41 3.79 4.09 2.47
C PRO A 41 2.78 4.35 1.35
N TYR A 42 3.05 5.34 0.50
CA TYR A 42 2.23 5.63 -0.68
C TYR A 42 2.24 4.46 -1.69
N THR A 43 3.40 3.82 -1.88
CA THR A 43 3.53 2.67 -2.80
C THR A 43 2.75 1.47 -2.29
N LEU A 44 2.88 1.15 -0.99
CA LEU A 44 2.16 0.04 -0.39
C LEU A 44 0.65 0.30 -0.39
N HIS A 45 0.23 1.52 -0.04
CA HIS A 45 -1.18 1.91 -0.09
C HIS A 45 -1.77 1.74 -1.50
N ASN A 46 -1.05 2.17 -2.54
CA ASN A 46 -1.50 1.97 -3.91
C ASN A 46 -1.63 0.47 -4.26
N TRP A 47 -0.73 -0.39 -3.77
CA TRP A 47 -0.84 -1.82 -4.02
C TRP A 47 -2.04 -2.46 -3.33
N VAL A 48 -2.30 -2.13 -2.06
CA VAL A 48 -3.48 -2.61 -1.31
C VAL A 48 -4.77 -2.14 -2.00
N ARG A 49 -4.81 -0.88 -2.44
CA ARG A 49 -5.96 -0.35 -3.20
C ARG A 49 -6.19 -1.10 -4.51
N MET A 50 -5.13 -1.38 -5.27
CA MET A 50 -5.24 -2.12 -6.53
C MET A 50 -5.63 -3.59 -6.32
N ASP A 51 -5.11 -4.23 -5.26
CA ASP A 51 -5.50 -5.59 -4.85
C ASP A 51 -6.99 -5.66 -4.56
N ARG A 52 -7.51 -4.71 -3.78
CA ARG A 52 -8.95 -4.61 -3.50
C ARG A 52 -9.80 -4.39 -4.75
N LEU A 53 -9.35 -3.53 -5.66
CA LEU A 53 -10.08 -3.28 -6.91
C LEU A 53 -10.10 -4.54 -7.80
N ASP A 54 -9.02 -5.30 -7.82
CA ASP A 54 -8.95 -6.60 -8.50
C ASP A 54 -9.90 -7.62 -7.83
N GLU A 55 -9.90 -7.70 -6.50
CA GLU A 55 -10.83 -8.54 -5.73
C GLU A 55 -12.30 -8.15 -5.95
N GLN A 56 -12.59 -6.85 -6.05
CA GLN A 56 -13.94 -6.34 -6.30
C GLN A 56 -14.39 -6.67 -7.73
N TYR A 57 -13.49 -6.58 -8.70
CA TYR A 57 -13.78 -6.92 -10.10
C TYR A 57 -13.93 -8.44 -10.30
N ASN A 58 -13.20 -9.24 -9.52
CA ASN A 58 -13.27 -10.70 -9.50
C ASN A 58 -14.32 -11.26 -8.51
N GLY A 59 -15.12 -10.41 -7.85
CA GLY A 59 -16.30 -10.81 -7.08
C GLY A 59 -16.09 -11.27 -5.62
N ASN A 60 -14.92 -11.06 -5.03
CA ASN A 60 -14.55 -11.59 -3.70
C ASN A 60 -14.23 -10.50 -2.65
N GLY A 61 -14.83 -9.31 -2.80
CA GLY A 61 -14.46 -8.10 -2.06
C GLY A 61 -14.67 -8.16 -0.54
N SER A 62 -13.60 -7.88 0.22
CA SER A 62 -13.65 -7.59 1.65
C SER A 62 -13.26 -6.13 1.89
N GLY A 63 -14.26 -5.27 2.09
CA GLY A 63 -14.08 -3.83 2.30
C GLY A 63 -14.41 -3.43 3.73
N THR A 64 -13.40 -3.22 4.59
CA THR A 64 -13.62 -2.69 5.96
C THR A 64 -12.41 -1.99 6.59
N LEU A 65 -11.47 -1.43 5.82
CA LEU A 65 -10.27 -0.76 6.39
C LEU A 65 -10.06 0.69 5.91
N GLU A 66 -10.97 1.25 5.12
CA GLU A 66 -10.73 2.49 4.35
C GLU A 66 -10.69 3.79 5.17
N GLU A 67 -11.38 3.87 6.32
CA GLU A 67 -11.49 5.14 7.06
C GLU A 67 -10.27 5.40 7.95
N SER A 68 -9.80 4.41 8.71
CA SER A 68 -8.65 4.61 9.62
C SER A 68 -7.32 4.80 8.89
N GLU A 69 -7.15 4.21 7.71
CA GLU A 69 -5.89 4.30 6.96
C GLU A 69 -5.71 5.65 6.24
N GLN A 70 -6.81 6.27 5.77
CA GLN A 70 -6.78 7.58 5.10
C GLN A 70 -6.40 8.70 6.07
N GLU A 71 -6.89 8.65 7.31
CA GLU A 71 -6.52 9.62 8.34
C GLU A 71 -5.04 9.53 8.74
N GLU A 72 -4.46 8.33 8.72
CA GLU A 72 -3.07 8.11 9.11
C GLU A 72 -2.07 8.49 8.00
N LEU A 73 -2.41 8.21 6.73
CA LEU A 73 -1.61 8.66 5.59
C LEU A 73 -1.58 10.19 5.47
N ALA A 74 -2.68 10.87 5.85
CA ALA A 74 -2.75 12.33 5.87
C ALA A 74 -1.89 12.97 6.98
N ARG A 75 -1.60 12.26 8.08
CA ARG A 75 -0.64 12.71 9.10
C ARG A 75 0.80 12.63 8.59
N LEU A 76 1.18 11.50 8.00
CA LEU A 76 2.55 11.27 7.55
C LEU A 76 2.98 12.15 6.38
N ARG A 77 2.02 12.76 5.67
CA ARG A 77 2.32 13.76 4.62
C ARG A 77 2.70 15.14 5.20
N ARG A 78 2.56 15.33 6.51
CA ARG A 78 2.85 16.60 7.21
C ARG A 78 4.16 16.59 8.02
N GLU A 79 4.89 15.48 8.05
CA GLU A 79 6.25 15.37 8.60
C GLU A 79 7.29 15.36 7.46
#